data_AF-A0A7Y0XGS3-F1
#
_entry.id   AF-A0A7Y0XGS3-F1
#
_cell.length_a   1.000
_cell.length_b   1.000
_cell.length_c   1.000
_cell.angle_alpha   90.00
_cell.angle_beta   90.00
_cell.angle_gamma   90.00
#
_symmetry.space_group_name_H-M   'P 1'
#
loop_
_entity.id
_entity.type
_entity.pdbx_description
1 polymer ?
#
loop_
_entity_poly.entity_id
_entity_poly.type
_entity_poly.pdbx_seq_one_letter_code
_entity_poly.pdbx_strand_id
1 'polypeptide(L)'
;TEVAMSNDYFSYVTNLGINKIEAAYNAGKTINLIEMAIGDSNGAYVEPDASFTSLVNEFSRVALNDASTDGHLIHVISYIKPTAETAEQTLREYGIYDDEGDMI
;
A
#
# COMPACT_ATOMS: atom_id res chain seq x y z
N THR A 1 -24.00 -20.21 12.87
CA THR A 1 -22.86 -20.03 11.95
C THR A 1 -22.38 -18.62 12.14
N GLU A 2 -21.21 -18.48 12.73
CA GLU A 2 -20.58 -17.18 12.92
C GLU A 2 -20.26 -16.65 11.53
N VAL A 3 -20.86 -15.53 11.15
CA VAL A 3 -20.48 -14.82 9.93
C VAL A 3 -19.10 -14.26 10.26
N ALA A 4 -18.05 -15.00 9.91
CA ALA A 4 -16.71 -14.43 9.83
C ALA A 4 -16.85 -13.19 8.95
N MET A 5 -16.51 -12.01 9.48
CA MET A 5 -16.36 -10.84 8.64
C MET A 5 -15.29 -11.19 7.61
N SER A 6 -15.72 -11.46 6.38
CA SER A 6 -14.80 -11.57 5.26
C SER A 6 -14.16 -10.19 5.14
N ASN A 7 -12.91 -10.07 5.55
CA ASN A 7 -12.15 -8.85 5.32
C ASN A 7 -11.80 -8.89 3.82
N ASP A 8 -12.76 -8.51 2.97
CA ASP A 8 -12.67 -8.64 1.51
C ASP A 8 -11.46 -7.88 0.93
N TYR A 9 -10.82 -7.03 1.73
CA TYR A 9 -9.64 -6.26 1.39
C TYR A 9 -8.61 -6.37 2.53
N PHE A 10 -7.40 -6.77 2.19
CA PHE A 10 -6.26 -6.84 3.09
C PHE A 10 -4.97 -6.60 2.29
N SER A 11 -3.87 -6.41 3.02
CA SER A 11 -2.54 -6.25 2.45
C SER A 11 -1.51 -7.02 3.28
N TYR A 12 -0.35 -7.26 2.68
CA TYR A 12 0.83 -7.74 3.37
C TYR A 12 1.87 -6.62 3.39
N VAL A 13 2.67 -6.56 4.46
CA VAL A 13 3.97 -5.92 4.39
C VAL A 13 4.85 -6.82 3.52
N THR A 14 5.47 -6.24 2.52
CA THR A 14 6.37 -6.95 1.61
C THR A 14 7.59 -7.49 2.36
N ASN A 15 8.24 -8.51 1.80
CA ASN A 15 9.50 -9.04 2.32
C ASN A 15 10.59 -7.95 2.33
N LEU A 16 10.57 -7.05 1.34
CA LEU A 16 11.46 -5.90 1.28
C LEU A 16 11.17 -4.92 2.42
N GLY A 17 9.90 -4.57 2.60
CA GLY A 17 9.42 -3.72 3.69
C GLY A 17 9.81 -4.25 5.07
N ILE A 18 9.60 -5.55 5.33
CA ILE A 18 10.01 -6.21 6.58
C ILE A 18 11.52 -6.01 6.82
N ASN A 19 12.36 -6.29 5.82
CA ASN A 19 13.82 -6.13 5.94
C ASN A 19 14.22 -4.67 6.20
N LYS A 20 13.58 -3.71 5.53
CA LYS A 20 13.83 -2.29 5.77
C LYS A 20 13.41 -1.88 7.18
N ILE A 21 12.25 -2.35 7.65
CA ILE A 21 11.71 -2.03 9.00
C ILE A 21 12.66 -2.56 10.07
N GLU A 22 13.13 -3.81 9.93
CA GLU A 22 14.10 -4.41 10.84
C GLU A 22 15.44 -3.65 10.84
N ALA A 23 15.95 -3.30 9.66
CA ALA A 23 17.20 -2.54 9.54
C ALA A 23 17.08 -1.14 10.18
N ALA A 24 15.97 -0.44 9.94
CA ALA A 24 15.70 0.87 10.53
C ALA A 24 15.60 0.77 12.06
N TYR A 25 14.87 -0.22 12.57
CA TYR A 25 14.75 -0.48 14.00
C TYR A 25 16.11 -0.72 14.67
N ASN A 26 16.93 -1.62 14.12
CA ASN A 26 18.26 -1.92 14.65
C ASN A 26 19.23 -0.74 14.59
N ALA A 27 19.06 0.14 13.59
CA ALA A 27 19.87 1.35 13.44
C ALA A 27 19.34 2.56 14.24
N GLY A 28 18.19 2.45 14.91
CA GLY A 28 17.54 3.59 15.56
C GLY A 28 17.08 4.67 14.57
N LYS A 29 16.71 4.27 13.35
CA LYS A 29 16.22 5.12 12.26
C LYS A 29 14.73 4.90 12.02
N THR A 30 14.12 5.81 11.26
CA THR A 30 12.75 5.71 10.78
C THR A 30 12.72 5.38 9.29
N ILE A 31 11.68 4.67 8.84
CA ILE A 31 11.32 4.62 7.42
C ILE A 31 10.36 5.76 7.13
N ASN A 32 10.55 6.41 5.98
CA ASN A 32 9.74 7.53 5.56
C ASN A 32 8.83 7.09 4.41
N LEU A 33 7.56 6.85 4.73
CA LEU A 33 6.53 6.50 3.74
C LEU A 33 6.01 7.80 3.12
N ILE A 34 6.02 7.91 1.78
CA ILE A 34 5.73 9.18 1.10
C ILE A 34 4.60 9.08 0.08
N GLU A 35 4.34 7.91 -0.48
CA GLU A 35 3.37 7.74 -1.56
C GLU A 35 2.50 6.50 -1.38
N MET A 36 1.28 6.59 -1.91
CA MET A 36 0.40 5.45 -2.16
C MET A 36 0.22 5.29 -3.66
N ALA A 37 0.57 4.12 -4.18
CA ALA A 37 0.22 3.72 -5.54
C ALA A 37 -1.11 2.97 -5.53
N ILE A 38 -1.86 3.09 -6.62
CA ILE A 38 -3.10 2.34 -6.86
C ILE A 38 -3.08 1.72 -8.25
N GLY A 39 -3.74 0.57 -8.37
CA GLY A 39 -3.79 -0.21 -9.59
C GLY A 39 -5.12 -0.93 -9.78
N ASP A 40 -5.32 -1.44 -10.99
CA ASP A 40 -6.51 -2.20 -11.38
C ASP A 40 -6.24 -3.70 -11.57
N SER A 41 -5.01 -4.15 -11.27
CA SER A 41 -4.58 -5.55 -11.39
C SER A 41 -4.91 -6.19 -12.75
N ASN A 42 -4.81 -5.41 -13.85
CA ASN A 42 -5.20 -5.84 -15.21
C ASN A 42 -6.67 -6.30 -15.31
N GLY A 43 -7.54 -5.73 -14.48
CA GLY A 43 -8.98 -6.01 -14.48
C GLY A 43 -9.40 -7.28 -13.74
N ALA A 44 -8.46 -8.02 -13.13
CA ALA A 44 -8.73 -9.28 -12.44
C ALA A 44 -8.30 -9.23 -10.95
N TYR A 45 -8.89 -10.09 -10.11
CA TYR A 45 -8.43 -10.24 -8.73
C TYR A 45 -7.04 -10.88 -8.71
N VAL A 46 -6.15 -10.29 -7.92
CA VAL A 46 -4.82 -10.83 -7.59
C VAL A 46 -4.76 -10.97 -6.09
N GLU A 47 -4.45 -12.17 -5.61
CA GLU A 47 -4.20 -12.43 -4.19
C GLU A 47 -2.96 -11.61 -3.76
N PRO A 48 -3.03 -10.80 -2.70
CA PRO A 48 -1.85 -10.13 -2.16
C PRO A 48 -0.74 -11.13 -1.81
N ASP A 49 0.51 -10.83 -2.18
CA ASP A 49 1.68 -11.67 -1.87
C ASP A 49 2.82 -10.78 -1.34
N ALA A 50 3.41 -11.16 -0.20
CA ALA A 50 4.52 -10.42 0.41
C ALA A 50 5.79 -10.35 -0.47
N SER A 51 5.92 -11.20 -1.48
CA SER A 51 7.03 -11.14 -2.45
C SER A 51 6.87 -10.04 -3.50
N PHE A 52 5.71 -9.38 -3.60
CA PHE A 52 5.52 -8.28 -4.54
C PHE A 52 6.44 -7.10 -4.21
N THR A 53 7.07 -6.56 -5.25
CA THR A 53 7.90 -5.35 -5.19
C THR A 53 7.27 -4.17 -5.93
N SER A 54 6.14 -4.41 -6.60
CA SER A 54 5.34 -3.42 -7.32
C SER A 54 3.91 -3.92 -7.48
N LEU A 55 2.99 -3.03 -7.85
CA LEU A 55 1.63 -3.40 -8.26
C LEU A 55 1.64 -4.15 -9.60
N VAL A 56 0.59 -4.94 -9.87
CA VAL A 56 0.46 -5.71 -11.12
C VAL A 56 0.17 -4.78 -12.30
N ASN A 57 -0.68 -3.78 -12.09
CA ASN A 57 -0.94 -2.72 -13.06
C ASN A 57 -1.24 -1.39 -12.34
N GLU A 58 -0.18 -0.68 -12.00
CA GLU A 58 -0.25 0.67 -11.43
C GLU A 58 -0.78 1.67 -12.47
N PHE A 59 -1.74 2.51 -12.07
CA PHE A 59 -2.25 3.59 -12.91
C PHE A 59 -2.16 4.97 -12.26
N SER A 60 -1.86 5.06 -10.96
CA SER A 60 -1.67 6.34 -10.30
C SER A 60 -0.82 6.22 -9.04
N ARG A 61 -0.11 7.30 -8.72
CA ARG A 61 0.55 7.56 -7.44
C ARG A 61 0.10 8.89 -6.86
N VAL A 62 -0.10 8.91 -5.56
CA VAL A 62 -0.47 10.10 -4.79
C VAL A 62 0.37 10.18 -3.52
N ALA A 63 0.74 11.39 -3.13
CA ALA A 63 1.44 11.61 -1.86
C ALA A 63 0.52 11.26 -0.68
N LEU A 64 1.09 10.71 0.39
CA LEU A 64 0.38 10.56 1.67
C LEU A 64 0.03 11.96 2.19
N ASN A 65 -1.24 12.17 2.55
CA ASN A 65 -1.76 13.48 2.93
C ASN A 65 -1.98 13.64 4.43
N ASP A 66 -2.33 12.56 5.11
CA ASP A 66 -2.55 12.55 6.55
C ASP A 66 -2.01 11.24 7.14
N ALA A 67 -1.54 11.31 8.38
CA ALA A 67 -1.07 10.17 9.13
C ALA A 67 -1.44 10.33 10.61
N SER A 68 -1.95 9.26 11.21
CA SER A 68 -2.18 9.19 12.64
C SER A 68 -1.76 7.82 13.19
N THR A 69 -1.64 7.74 14.51
CA THR A 69 -1.27 6.51 15.20
C THR A 69 -2.29 6.18 16.26
N ASP A 70 -2.70 4.92 16.33
CA ASP A 70 -3.51 4.38 17.41
C ASP A 70 -2.83 3.13 17.99
N GLY A 71 -2.18 3.30 19.13
CA GLY A 71 -1.35 2.25 19.74
C GLY A 71 -0.20 1.84 18.82
N HIS A 72 -0.26 0.60 18.30
CA HIS A 72 0.74 0.06 17.38
C HIS A 72 0.33 0.19 15.90
N LEU A 73 -0.83 0.77 15.63
CA LEU A 73 -1.32 0.99 14.27
C LEU A 73 -0.88 2.34 13.75
N ILE A 74 -0.49 2.37 12.47
CA ILE A 74 -0.27 3.59 11.70
C ILE A 74 -1.40 3.67 10.68
N HIS A 75 -2.11 4.78 10.69
CA HIS A 75 -3.18 5.09 9.76
C HIS A 75 -2.66 6.14 8.80
N VAL A 76 -2.75 5.88 7.50
CA VAL A 76 -2.38 6.83 6.44
C VAL A 76 -3.55 7.07 5.52
N ILE A 77 -3.69 8.32 5.05
CA ILE A 77 -4.74 8.72 4.14
C ILE A 77 -4.11 9.40 2.93
N SER A 78 -4.54 8.99 1.74
CA SER A 78 -4.25 9.68 0.49
C SER A 78 -5.55 9.98 -0.24
N TYR A 79 -5.64 11.17 -0.83
CA TYR A 79 -6.79 11.59 -1.61
C TYR A 79 -6.52 11.38 -3.09
N ILE A 80 -7.30 10.49 -3.71
CA ILE A 80 -7.23 10.22 -5.15
C ILE A 80 -8.29 11.07 -5.84
N LYS A 81 -7.86 11.89 -6.80
CA LYS A 81 -8.77 12.63 -7.67
C LYS A 81 -8.80 11.94 -9.05
N PRO A 82 -9.93 11.32 -9.45
CA PRO A 82 -10.06 10.75 -10.78
C PRO A 82 -9.79 11.79 -11.87
N THR A 83 -9.01 11.40 -12.86
CA THR A 83 -8.79 12.17 -14.09
C THR A 83 -9.63 11.58 -15.22
N ALA A 84 -9.66 12.21 -16.39
CA ALA A 84 -10.30 11.61 -17.57
C ALA A 84 -9.67 10.26 -17.95
N GLU A 85 -8.37 10.07 -17.67
CA GLU A 85 -7.63 8.84 -17.97
C GLU A 85 -7.91 7.72 -16.94
N THR A 86 -8.17 8.07 -15.68
CA THR A 86 -8.38 7.10 -14.59
C THR A 86 -9.85 6.90 -14.19
N ALA A 87 -10.77 7.66 -14.77
CA ALA A 87 -12.20 7.63 -14.41
C ALA A 87 -12.88 6.27 -14.65
N GLU A 88 -12.40 5.50 -15.62
CA GLU A 88 -12.96 4.18 -15.98
C GLU A 88 -12.24 3.02 -15.27
N GLN A 89 -11.18 3.30 -14.51
CA GLN A 89 -10.39 2.26 -13.83
C GLN A 89 -11.04 1.85 -12.52
N THR A 90 -10.99 0.54 -12.24
CA THR A 90 -11.42 -0.02 -10.96
C THR A 90 -10.21 -0.16 -10.05
N LEU A 91 -10.24 0.41 -8.84
CA LEU A 91 -9.21 0.15 -7.85
C LEU A 91 -9.33 -1.30 -7.37
N ARG A 92 -8.26 -2.08 -7.56
CA ARG A 92 -8.16 -3.47 -7.09
C ARG A 92 -6.98 -3.71 -6.16
N GLU A 93 -5.95 -2.90 -6.29
CA GLU A 93 -4.72 -3.01 -5.53
C GLU A 93 -4.22 -1.63 -5.11
N TYR A 94 -3.49 -1.60 -4.00
CA TYR A 94 -2.77 -0.43 -3.53
C TYR A 94 -1.44 -0.88 -2.90
N GLY A 95 -0.46 0.02 -2.89
CA GLY A 95 0.83 -0.20 -2.26
C GLY A 95 1.35 1.09 -1.66
N ILE A 96 2.01 1.01 -0.51
CA ILE A 96 2.66 2.16 0.13
C ILE A 96 4.14 2.15 -0.24
N TYR A 97 4.68 3.30 -0.59
CA TYR A 97 6.07 3.46 -1.01
C TYR A 97 6.84 4.38 -0.08
N ASP A 98 8.08 4.03 0.17
CA ASP A 98 9.01 4.88 0.89
C ASP A 98 9.74 5.88 -0.02
N ASP A 99 10.57 6.73 0.58
CA ASP A 99 11.32 7.78 -0.11
C ASP A 99 12.49 7.28 -0.97
N GLU A 100 12.79 5.98 -0.93
CA GLU A 100 13.71 5.32 -1.83
C GLU A 100 13.00 4.68 -3.04
N GLY A 101 11.65 4.73 -3.06
CA GLY A 101 10.83 4.19 -4.13
C GLY A 101 10.52 2.70 -3.99
N ASP A 102 10.78 2.12 -2.81
CA ASP A 102 10.49 0.71 -2.53
C ASP A 102 9.05 0.56 -2.01
N MET A 103 8.35 -0.48 -2.51
CA MET A 103 7.04 -0.84 -2.00
C MET A 103 7.21 -1.56 -0.65
N ILE A 104 6.54 -1.05 0.38
CA ILE A 104 6.64 -1.50 1.77
C ILE A 104 5.54 -2.49 2.10
#